data_AF-A0A812JL94-F1
#
_entry.id   AF-A0A812JL94-F1
#
_cell.length_a   1.000
_cell.length_b   1.000
_cell.length_c   1.000
_cell.angle_alpha   90.00
_cell.angle_beta   90.00
_cell.angle_gamma   90.00
#
_symmetry.space_group_name_H-M   'P 1'
#
loop_
_entity.id
_entity.type
_entity.pdbx_description
1 polymer ?
#
loop_
_entity_poly.entity_id
_entity_poly.type
_entity_poly.pdbx_seq_one_letter_code
_entity_poly.pdbx_strand_id
1 'polypeptide(L)'
;MCWQSQVLRDVQRGWPGQCVGLLLVQSTTMDLCRNSCLNDPRCSVWQFNPGQMNGGCWQGQGHHCETRNGYSTVQFSGGQRIQHGSIRVMKQMSGIEVHGLRPIGKLDADDQSTNIERCRNVCYSDILCQYWQYGHDGCRVEDPTYGSVQYPLTLEGGASKTTDYARKVLAGEFIQHLCPPRSLQQSRAALRKGQSDPLGEYAAWRM
;
A
#
# COMPACT_ATOMS: atom_id res chain seq x y z
N MET A 1 3.11 12.86 10.70
CA MET A 1 2.08 12.09 9.97
C MET A 1 2.25 12.34 8.48
N CYS A 2 2.28 11.29 7.66
CA CYS A 2 2.40 11.39 6.20
C CYS A 2 1.05 11.87 5.65
N TRP A 3 0.98 13.12 5.23
CA TRP A 3 -0.28 13.75 4.83
C TRP A 3 -0.53 13.67 3.33
N GLN A 4 0.54 13.52 2.55
CA GLN A 4 0.45 13.30 1.11
C GLN A 4 0.22 11.82 0.87
N SER A 5 -0.67 11.50 -0.06
CA SER A 5 -0.92 10.14 -0.50
C SER A 5 -1.15 10.10 -2.00
N GLN A 6 -0.90 8.93 -2.59
CA GLN A 6 -1.13 8.65 -3.99
C GLN A 6 -1.87 7.32 -4.13
N VAL A 7 -2.92 7.31 -4.93
CA VAL A 7 -3.62 6.06 -5.30
C VAL A 7 -2.78 5.33 -6.33
N LEU A 8 -2.32 4.13 -5.98
CA LEU A 8 -1.55 3.24 -6.87
C LEU A 8 -2.47 2.32 -7.68
N ARG A 9 -3.60 1.90 -7.08
CA ARG A 9 -4.61 1.04 -7.70
C ARG A 9 -5.98 1.43 -7.19
N ASP A 10 -7.00 1.33 -8.03
CA ASP A 10 -8.35 1.78 -7.71
C ASP A 10 -9.41 0.88 -8.35
N VAL A 11 -10.34 0.38 -7.53
CA VAL A 11 -11.47 -0.45 -7.99
C VAL A 11 -12.31 0.29 -9.02
N GLN A 12 -12.51 1.61 -8.85
CA GLN A 12 -13.28 2.42 -9.79
C GLN A 12 -12.58 2.62 -11.14
N ARG A 13 -11.29 2.27 -11.23
CA ARG A 13 -10.49 2.30 -12.47
C ARG A 13 -10.19 0.89 -13.01
N GLY A 14 -10.96 -0.11 -12.60
CA GLY A 14 -10.87 -1.48 -13.11
C GLY A 14 -9.88 -2.38 -12.36
N TRP A 15 -9.32 -1.94 -11.24
CA TRP A 15 -8.56 -2.85 -10.38
C TRP A 15 -9.50 -3.85 -9.67
N PRO A 16 -9.23 -5.16 -9.67
CA PRO A 16 -10.15 -6.11 -9.04
C PRO A 16 -10.35 -5.89 -7.53
N GLY A 17 -9.34 -5.34 -6.84
CA GLY A 17 -9.40 -5.08 -5.40
C GLY A 17 -9.76 -6.33 -4.61
N GLN A 18 -9.14 -7.47 -4.89
CA GLN A 18 -9.44 -8.76 -4.27
C GLN A 18 -8.51 -9.11 -3.11
N CYS A 19 -7.95 -8.13 -2.41
CA CYS A 19 -6.94 -8.37 -1.39
C CYS A 19 -7.42 -9.30 -0.27
N VAL A 20 -6.48 -10.10 0.23
CA VAL A 20 -6.64 -10.95 1.41
C VAL A 20 -5.70 -10.50 2.53
N GLY A 21 -5.96 -10.97 3.75
CA GLY A 21 -5.20 -10.58 4.95
C GLY A 21 -5.47 -9.15 5.41
N LEU A 22 -6.60 -8.57 5.04
CA LEU A 22 -7.08 -7.30 5.59
C LEU A 22 -7.84 -7.56 6.90
N LEU A 23 -7.89 -6.54 7.76
CA LEU A 23 -8.63 -6.55 9.02
C LEU A 23 -9.90 -5.71 8.89
N LEU A 24 -10.98 -6.19 9.50
CA LEU A 24 -12.24 -5.44 9.58
C LEU A 24 -12.06 -4.20 10.47
N VAL A 25 -12.42 -3.04 9.95
CA VAL A 25 -12.45 -1.77 10.64
C VAL A 25 -13.90 -1.31 10.78
N GLN A 26 -14.24 -0.77 11.94
CA GLN A 26 -15.57 -0.22 12.21
C GLN A 26 -15.76 1.08 11.42
N SER A 27 -16.41 0.97 10.26
CA SER A 27 -16.72 2.10 9.40
C SER A 27 -17.97 1.78 8.59
N THR A 28 -18.95 2.69 8.62
CA THR A 28 -20.30 2.45 8.10
C THR A 28 -20.50 2.93 6.67
N THR A 29 -19.57 3.71 6.12
CA THR A 29 -19.65 4.23 4.76
C THR A 29 -18.32 4.08 4.02
N MET A 30 -18.39 4.05 2.69
CA MET A 30 -17.21 3.99 1.83
C MET A 30 -16.25 5.16 2.09
N ASP A 31 -16.78 6.37 2.26
CA ASP A 31 -15.96 7.56 2.49
C ASP A 31 -15.26 7.51 3.86
N LEU A 32 -15.95 7.05 4.91
CA LEU A 32 -15.33 6.86 6.22
C LEU A 32 -14.24 5.78 6.15
N CYS A 33 -14.47 4.70 5.41
CA CYS A 33 -13.48 3.64 5.20
C CYS A 33 -12.23 4.18 4.48
N ARG A 34 -12.44 4.89 3.37
CA ARG A 34 -11.35 5.53 2.63
C ARG A 34 -10.58 6.52 3.49
N ASN A 35 -11.29 7.39 4.19
CA ASN A 35 -10.68 8.46 4.99
C ASN A 35 -9.92 7.92 6.19
N SER A 36 -10.38 6.85 6.85
CA SER A 36 -9.62 6.26 7.95
C SER A 36 -8.31 5.65 7.45
N CYS A 37 -8.30 5.00 6.27
CA CYS A 37 -7.09 4.49 5.65
C CYS A 37 -6.13 5.62 5.21
N LEU A 38 -6.67 6.70 4.63
CA LEU A 38 -5.88 7.89 4.25
C LEU A 38 -5.26 8.58 5.48
N ASN A 39 -5.87 8.43 6.65
CA ASN A 39 -5.39 8.97 7.92
C ASN A 39 -4.57 7.96 8.73
N ASP A 40 -4.27 6.78 8.20
CA ASP A 40 -3.32 5.85 8.81
C ASP A 40 -2.18 5.57 7.82
N PRO A 41 -0.97 6.12 8.05
CA PRO A 41 0.18 5.86 7.18
C PRO A 41 0.57 4.38 7.04
N ARG A 42 0.09 3.51 7.94
CA ARG A 42 0.28 2.05 7.87
C ARG A 42 -0.78 1.34 7.05
N CYS A 43 -1.86 2.02 6.69
CA CYS A 43 -2.91 1.44 5.84
C CYS A 43 -2.50 1.53 4.36
N SER A 44 -2.05 0.40 3.81
CA SER A 44 -1.68 0.29 2.39
C SER A 44 -2.88 0.09 1.48
N VAL A 45 -3.92 -0.58 1.96
CA VAL A 45 -5.11 -0.97 1.20
C VAL A 45 -6.35 -0.75 2.04
N TRP A 46 -7.42 -0.26 1.41
CA TRP A 46 -8.78 -0.35 1.93
C TRP A 46 -9.74 -0.95 0.90
N GLN A 47 -10.79 -1.60 1.38
CA GLN A 47 -11.87 -2.17 0.57
C GLN A 47 -13.19 -2.03 1.31
N PHE A 48 -14.27 -1.72 0.59
CA PHE A 48 -15.58 -1.50 1.17
C PHE A 48 -16.64 -2.34 0.47
N ASN A 49 -17.41 -3.08 1.26
CA ASN A 49 -18.57 -3.82 0.77
C ASN A 49 -19.78 -3.59 1.72
N PRO A 50 -20.81 -2.84 1.28
CA PRO A 50 -21.98 -2.54 2.10
C PRO A 50 -22.79 -3.79 2.48
N GLY A 51 -22.71 -4.87 1.70
CA GLY A 51 -23.54 -6.08 1.82
C GLY A 51 -22.99 -7.18 2.74
N GLN A 52 -21.79 -7.03 3.29
CA GLN A 52 -21.20 -8.00 4.22
C GLN A 52 -20.95 -7.36 5.59
N MET A 53 -21.28 -8.08 6.68
CA MET A 53 -20.95 -7.70 8.07
C MET A 53 -21.32 -6.24 8.45
N ASN A 54 -22.55 -5.81 8.14
CA ASN A 54 -23.05 -4.44 8.41
C ASN A 54 -22.29 -3.31 7.69
N GLY A 55 -21.84 -3.57 6.47
CA GLY A 55 -21.16 -2.58 5.64
C GLY A 55 -19.64 -2.57 5.81
N GLY A 56 -19.04 -3.74 5.77
CA GLY A 56 -17.66 -3.98 6.16
C GLY A 56 -16.64 -3.17 5.39
N CYS A 57 -15.83 -2.44 6.16
CA CYS A 57 -14.60 -1.80 5.74
C CYS A 57 -13.40 -2.69 6.11
N TRP A 58 -12.55 -3.01 5.15
CA TRP A 58 -11.39 -3.89 5.32
C TRP A 58 -10.12 -3.12 5.01
N GLN A 59 -9.15 -3.14 5.92
CA GLN A 59 -7.92 -2.34 5.83
C GLN A 59 -6.68 -3.14 6.20
N GLY A 60 -5.51 -2.72 5.69
CA GLY A 60 -4.23 -3.32 6.02
C GLY A 60 -3.26 -3.33 4.84
N GLN A 61 -2.23 -4.17 4.90
CA GLN A 61 -1.21 -4.28 3.85
C GLN A 61 -1.77 -4.88 2.55
N GLY A 62 -2.57 -5.95 2.70
CA GLY A 62 -3.25 -6.66 1.62
C GLY A 62 -2.32 -7.41 0.65
N HIS A 63 -2.59 -8.69 0.40
CA HIS A 63 -1.89 -9.50 -0.61
C HIS A 63 -2.88 -10.20 -1.55
N HIS A 64 -2.40 -10.80 -2.64
CA HIS A 64 -3.22 -11.41 -3.72
C HIS A 64 -4.40 -10.55 -4.21
N CYS A 65 -4.16 -9.24 -4.36
CA CYS A 65 -5.21 -8.27 -4.66
C CYS A 65 -5.84 -8.37 -6.06
N GLU A 66 -5.33 -9.26 -6.91
CA GLU A 66 -5.82 -9.44 -8.28
C GLU A 66 -6.78 -10.64 -8.36
N THR A 67 -6.55 -11.69 -7.58
CA THR A 67 -7.20 -13.02 -7.73
C THR A 67 -7.79 -13.58 -6.43
N ARG A 68 -7.63 -12.90 -5.31
CA ARG A 68 -8.05 -13.37 -3.99
C ARG A 68 -7.44 -14.70 -3.55
N ASN A 69 -6.26 -15.07 -4.05
CA ASN A 69 -5.58 -16.31 -3.64
C ASN A 69 -6.45 -17.58 -3.81
N GLY A 70 -7.28 -17.63 -4.84
CA GLY A 70 -8.19 -18.76 -5.11
C GLY A 70 -9.49 -18.78 -4.30
N TYR A 71 -9.72 -17.82 -3.38
CA TYR A 71 -11.03 -17.66 -2.75
C TYR A 71 -12.07 -17.09 -3.73
N SER A 72 -13.35 -17.30 -3.43
CA SER A 72 -14.46 -16.73 -4.19
C SER A 72 -14.35 -15.21 -4.28
N THR A 73 -14.45 -14.68 -5.50
CA THR A 73 -14.38 -13.24 -5.77
C THR A 73 -15.49 -12.49 -5.04
N VAL A 74 -15.15 -11.33 -4.48
CA VAL A 74 -16.09 -10.45 -3.77
C VAL A 74 -16.29 -9.18 -4.59
N GLN A 75 -17.53 -8.73 -4.75
CA GLN A 75 -17.80 -7.43 -5.35
C GLN A 75 -17.64 -6.34 -4.28
N PHE A 76 -16.71 -5.42 -4.51
CA PHE A 76 -16.48 -4.26 -3.64
C PHE A 76 -17.08 -3.01 -4.27
N SER A 77 -17.76 -2.19 -3.48
CA SER A 77 -18.27 -0.89 -3.93
C SER A 77 -17.15 0.15 -4.09
N GLY A 78 -16.02 -0.07 -3.44
CA GLY A 78 -14.81 0.72 -3.58
C GLY A 78 -13.61 0.07 -2.91
N GLY A 79 -12.41 0.48 -3.32
CA GLY A 79 -11.18 0.04 -2.70
C GLY A 79 -9.97 0.57 -3.44
N GLN A 80 -8.89 0.84 -2.71
CA GLN A 80 -7.65 1.37 -3.27
C GLN A 80 -6.43 0.75 -2.61
N ARG A 81 -5.33 0.65 -3.37
CA ARG A 81 -3.97 0.56 -2.81
C ARG A 81 -3.36 1.95 -2.85
N ILE A 82 -2.79 2.39 -1.73
CA ILE A 82 -2.37 3.77 -1.50
C ILE A 82 -0.92 3.79 -1.05
N GLN A 83 -0.11 4.65 -1.66
CA GLN A 83 1.18 5.07 -1.15
C GLN A 83 1.00 6.27 -0.23
N HIS A 84 1.57 6.20 0.97
CA HIS A 84 1.69 7.33 1.87
C HIS A 84 3.07 7.98 1.75
N GLY A 85 3.10 9.31 1.67
CA GLY A 85 4.33 10.06 1.44
C GLY A 85 4.86 9.92 0.00
N SER A 86 6.15 10.21 -0.16
CA SER A 86 6.89 10.03 -1.41
C SER A 86 7.99 8.98 -1.25
N ILE A 87 8.42 8.42 -2.37
CA ILE A 87 9.50 7.43 -2.41
C ILE A 87 10.76 8.06 -2.96
N ARG A 88 11.89 7.82 -2.28
CA ARG A 88 13.22 8.04 -2.83
C ARG A 88 13.87 6.69 -3.08
N VAL A 89 14.18 6.39 -4.34
CA VAL A 89 14.97 5.21 -4.70
C VAL A 89 16.44 5.49 -4.36
N MET A 90 16.99 4.70 -3.45
CA MET A 90 18.37 4.81 -2.98
C MET A 90 19.32 3.99 -3.86
N LYS A 91 18.87 2.82 -4.34
CA LYS A 91 19.66 1.93 -5.20
C LYS A 91 18.77 0.98 -5.98
N GLN A 92 19.13 0.71 -7.24
CA GLN A 92 18.61 -0.45 -7.99
C GLN A 92 19.29 -1.73 -7.50
N MET A 93 18.51 -2.80 -7.33
CA MET A 93 18.92 -4.05 -6.66
C MET A 93 19.01 -5.25 -7.60
N SER A 94 19.03 -5.03 -8.92
CA SER A 94 19.30 -6.09 -9.90
C SER A 94 20.63 -6.78 -9.60
N GLY A 95 20.67 -8.12 -9.62
CA GLY A 95 21.88 -8.89 -9.34
C GLY A 95 22.24 -9.05 -7.86
N ILE A 96 21.39 -8.58 -6.94
CA ILE A 96 21.55 -8.74 -5.49
C ILE A 96 20.29 -9.43 -4.97
N GLU A 97 20.42 -10.47 -4.16
CA GLU A 97 19.34 -11.00 -3.33
C GLU A 97 19.40 -10.32 -1.96
N VAL A 98 18.26 -9.79 -1.50
CA VAL A 98 18.10 -9.37 -0.11
C VAL A 98 17.43 -10.52 0.64
N HIS A 99 18.04 -10.97 1.75
CA HIS A 99 17.49 -12.05 2.56
C HIS A 99 16.38 -11.54 3.48
N GLY A 100 15.48 -12.43 3.90
CA GLY A 100 14.40 -12.10 4.84
C GLY A 100 13.16 -11.45 4.22
N LEU A 101 13.14 -11.23 2.89
CA LEU A 101 11.96 -10.72 2.20
C LEU A 101 10.83 -11.77 2.17
N ARG A 102 9.60 -11.31 2.35
CA ARG A 102 8.39 -12.13 2.22
C ARG A 102 8.12 -12.45 0.75
N PRO A 103 8.02 -13.73 0.36
CA PRO A 103 7.55 -14.09 -0.96
C PRO A 103 6.05 -13.81 -1.07
N ILE A 104 5.69 -12.94 -2.03
CA ILE A 104 4.30 -12.69 -2.42
C ILE A 104 3.91 -13.59 -3.60
N GLY A 105 4.90 -14.05 -4.38
CA GLY A 105 4.70 -14.92 -5.53
C GLY A 105 4.43 -14.16 -6.82
N LYS A 106 3.93 -14.87 -7.84
CA LYS A 106 3.56 -14.25 -9.12
C LYS A 106 2.25 -13.49 -8.94
N LEU A 107 2.23 -12.22 -9.34
CA LEU A 107 1.09 -11.32 -9.10
C LEU A 107 0.01 -11.43 -10.20
N ASP A 108 -0.14 -12.62 -10.78
CA ASP A 108 -1.21 -13.02 -11.70
C ASP A 108 -1.45 -12.06 -12.89
N ALA A 109 -0.37 -11.54 -13.50
CA ALA A 109 -0.44 -10.95 -14.85
C ALA A 109 0.30 -11.83 -15.86
N ASP A 110 -0.20 -11.85 -17.10
CA ASP A 110 0.49 -12.46 -18.24
C ASP A 110 1.72 -11.65 -18.69
N ASP A 111 1.82 -10.38 -18.26
CA ASP A 111 2.93 -9.50 -18.62
C ASP A 111 3.90 -9.24 -17.44
N GLN A 112 5.20 -9.37 -17.74
CA GLN A 112 6.27 -9.19 -16.77
C GLN A 112 6.35 -7.75 -16.25
N SER A 113 6.15 -6.75 -17.12
CA SER A 113 6.28 -5.34 -16.71
C SER A 113 5.20 -4.96 -15.70
N THR A 114 3.98 -5.45 -15.91
CA THR A 114 2.85 -5.31 -15.01
C THR A 114 3.11 -5.98 -13.66
N ASN A 115 3.69 -7.18 -13.66
CA ASN A 115 4.05 -7.85 -12.42
C ASN A 115 5.16 -7.13 -11.63
N ILE A 116 6.16 -6.58 -12.31
CA ILE A 116 7.22 -5.76 -11.70
C ILE A 116 6.59 -4.51 -11.07
N GLU A 117 5.72 -3.82 -11.78
CA GLU A 117 4.98 -2.68 -11.24
C GLU A 117 4.13 -3.05 -10.02
N ARG A 118 3.37 -4.15 -10.09
CA ARG A 118 2.57 -4.62 -8.96
C ARG A 118 3.45 -4.92 -7.75
N CYS A 119 4.62 -5.53 -7.95
CA CYS A 119 5.56 -5.83 -6.87
C CYS A 119 6.10 -4.57 -6.19
N ARG A 120 6.55 -3.60 -7.00
CA ARG A 120 6.93 -2.26 -6.55
C ARG A 120 5.82 -1.60 -5.75
N ASN A 121 4.58 -1.65 -6.27
CA ASN A 121 3.43 -1.01 -5.64
C ASN A 121 3.06 -1.63 -4.29
N VAL A 122 3.31 -2.93 -4.07
CA VAL A 122 3.14 -3.55 -2.74
C VAL A 122 4.07 -2.87 -1.73
N CYS A 123 5.36 -2.78 -2.03
CA CYS A 123 6.33 -2.15 -1.14
C CYS A 123 6.10 -0.64 -1.00
N TYR A 124 5.82 0.08 -2.10
CA TYR A 124 5.56 1.52 -2.06
C TYR A 124 4.34 1.89 -1.21
N SER A 125 3.38 0.97 -1.06
CA SER A 125 2.21 1.18 -0.21
C SER A 125 2.43 0.86 1.26
N ASP A 126 3.53 0.20 1.62
CA ASP A 126 3.88 -0.16 2.99
C ASP A 126 5.01 0.73 3.49
N ILE A 127 4.72 1.64 4.41
CA ILE A 127 5.69 2.59 4.95
C ILE A 127 6.87 1.93 5.67
N LEU A 128 6.76 0.65 6.02
CA LEU A 128 7.82 -0.12 6.66
C LEU A 128 8.69 -0.89 5.66
N CYS A 129 8.32 -0.92 4.38
CA CYS A 129 9.07 -1.63 3.36
C CYS A 129 10.21 -0.76 2.80
N GLN A 130 11.45 -1.24 2.89
CA GLN A 130 12.62 -0.58 2.31
C GLN A 130 13.16 -1.34 1.11
N TYR A 131 12.84 -2.63 0.97
CA TYR A 131 13.35 -3.47 -0.10
C TYR A 131 12.22 -4.22 -0.81
N TRP A 132 12.27 -4.21 -2.14
CA TRP A 132 11.45 -5.11 -2.95
C TRP A 132 12.26 -5.68 -4.11
N GLN A 133 11.92 -6.89 -4.52
CA GLN A 133 12.60 -7.62 -5.57
C GLN A 133 11.59 -8.44 -6.39
N TYR A 134 11.77 -8.42 -7.70
CA TYR A 134 11.03 -9.26 -8.63
C TYR A 134 12.03 -10.15 -9.37
N GLY A 135 11.93 -11.46 -9.14
CA GLY A 135 12.78 -12.47 -9.78
C GLY A 135 11.97 -13.53 -10.52
N HIS A 136 12.62 -14.63 -10.85
CA HIS A 136 12.01 -15.73 -11.60
C HIS A 136 10.84 -16.43 -10.89
N ASP A 137 10.80 -16.42 -9.55
CA ASP A 137 9.72 -16.99 -8.73
C ASP A 137 8.67 -15.93 -8.33
N GLY A 138 8.82 -14.69 -8.80
CA GLY A 138 7.88 -13.60 -8.64
C GLY A 138 8.35 -12.53 -7.67
N CYS A 139 7.39 -11.94 -6.96
CA CYS A 139 7.59 -10.79 -6.11
C CYS A 139 8.02 -11.19 -4.69
N ARG A 140 8.99 -10.45 -4.15
CA ARG A 140 9.41 -10.48 -2.75
C ARG A 140 9.49 -9.07 -2.22
N VAL A 141 8.96 -8.84 -1.01
CA VAL A 141 8.94 -7.50 -0.39
C VAL A 141 9.35 -7.60 1.07
N GLU A 142 9.91 -6.53 1.62
CA GLU A 142 10.13 -6.45 3.05
C GLU A 142 8.79 -6.35 3.78
N ASP A 143 8.64 -7.19 4.79
CA ASP A 143 7.46 -7.23 5.65
C ASP A 143 7.96 -7.60 7.07
N PRO A 144 8.10 -6.61 7.97
CA PRO A 144 8.57 -6.85 9.33
C PRO A 144 7.70 -7.81 10.16
N THR A 145 6.48 -8.10 9.72
CA THR A 145 5.60 -9.08 10.37
C THR A 145 5.85 -10.52 9.92
N TYR A 146 6.55 -10.70 8.79
CA TYR A 146 6.93 -12.01 8.24
C TYR A 146 8.38 -12.38 8.59
N GLY A 147 9.30 -11.43 8.45
CA GLY A 147 10.72 -11.64 8.67
C GLY A 147 11.47 -10.32 8.77
N SER A 148 12.72 -10.37 9.21
CA SER A 148 13.56 -9.18 9.33
C SER A 148 14.68 -9.20 8.29
N VAL A 149 14.80 -8.12 7.54
CA VAL A 149 16.02 -7.83 6.77
C VAL A 149 17.11 -7.39 7.75
N GLN A 150 18.34 -7.86 7.55
CA GLN A 150 19.47 -7.46 8.39
C GLN A 150 19.76 -5.96 8.26
N TYR A 151 19.95 -5.28 9.39
CA TYR A 151 20.40 -3.90 9.44
C TYR A 151 21.75 -3.78 10.18
N PRO A 152 22.77 -3.11 9.60
CA PRO A 152 22.79 -2.60 8.23
C PRO A 152 22.79 -3.74 7.21
N LEU A 153 22.27 -3.47 6.00
CA LEU A 153 22.28 -4.45 4.92
C LEU A 153 23.72 -4.65 4.41
N THR A 154 24.31 -5.81 4.69
CA THR A 154 25.65 -6.19 4.22
C THR A 154 25.61 -7.50 3.42
N LEU A 155 26.69 -7.77 2.68
CA LEU A 155 26.88 -9.08 2.03
C LEU A 155 27.24 -10.19 3.01
N GLU A 156 27.49 -9.85 4.28
CA GLU A 156 27.72 -10.76 5.38
C GLU A 156 26.37 -11.04 6.06
N GLY A 157 25.59 -11.93 5.47
CA GLY A 157 24.33 -12.44 6.04
C GLY A 157 23.06 -11.77 5.54
N GLY A 158 23.08 -10.46 5.25
CA GLY A 158 21.87 -9.70 4.88
C GLY A 158 21.49 -9.76 3.40
N ALA A 159 22.48 -9.94 2.54
CA ALA A 159 22.31 -9.99 1.09
C ALA A 159 23.34 -10.91 0.43
N SER A 160 23.06 -11.33 -0.79
CA SER A 160 23.98 -12.11 -1.61
C SER A 160 24.03 -11.61 -3.05
N LYS A 161 25.16 -11.80 -3.72
CA LYS A 161 25.33 -11.58 -5.17
C LYS A 161 25.53 -12.88 -5.93
N THR A 162 25.66 -14.00 -5.22
CA THR A 162 26.16 -15.27 -5.79
C THR A 162 25.11 -16.37 -5.80
N THR A 163 24.00 -16.19 -5.10
CA THR A 163 22.87 -17.13 -5.12
C THR A 163 22.23 -17.20 -6.50
N ASP A 164 21.52 -18.31 -6.76
CA ASP A 164 20.73 -18.46 -7.98
C ASP A 164 19.64 -17.39 -8.12
N TYR A 165 19.03 -16.99 -7.00
CA TYR A 165 18.03 -15.94 -7.00
C TYR A 165 18.66 -14.58 -7.31
N ALA A 166 19.81 -14.22 -6.70
CA ALA A 166 20.50 -12.96 -6.98
C ALA A 166 20.76 -12.77 -8.48
N ARG A 167 21.22 -13.83 -9.18
CA ARG A 167 21.44 -13.84 -10.63
C ARG A 167 20.18 -13.65 -11.47
N LYS A 168 19.01 -13.92 -10.88
CA LYS A 168 17.69 -13.91 -11.54
C LYS A 168 16.79 -12.79 -11.02
N VAL A 169 17.28 -11.86 -10.21
CA VAL A 169 16.55 -10.64 -9.85
C VAL A 169 16.48 -9.74 -11.08
N LEU A 170 15.27 -9.64 -11.64
CA LEU A 170 14.98 -8.86 -12.86
C LEU A 170 14.81 -7.37 -12.55
N ALA A 171 14.19 -7.07 -11.41
CA ALA A 171 13.97 -5.72 -10.93
C ALA A 171 13.95 -5.70 -9.40
N GLY A 172 14.25 -4.55 -8.81
CA GLY A 172 14.16 -4.37 -7.37
C GLY A 172 14.83 -3.10 -6.94
N GLU A 173 14.42 -2.55 -5.80
CA GLU A 173 14.92 -1.28 -5.29
C GLU A 173 15.15 -1.35 -3.79
N PHE A 174 16.18 -0.63 -3.34
CA PHE A 174 16.29 -0.14 -1.98
C PHE A 174 15.70 1.27 -1.96
N ILE A 175 14.68 1.49 -1.14
CA ILE A 175 13.90 2.72 -1.10
C ILE A 175 13.88 3.33 0.30
N GLN A 176 13.59 4.63 0.33
CA GLN A 176 13.28 5.37 1.53
C GLN A 176 11.90 6.01 1.38
N HIS A 177 11.00 5.74 2.33
CA HIS A 177 9.75 6.47 2.46
C HIS A 177 10.01 7.84 3.09
N LEU A 178 9.47 8.88 2.46
CA LEU A 178 9.62 10.26 2.89
C LEU A 178 8.25 10.88 3.19
N CYS A 179 8.14 11.51 4.35
CA CYS A 179 6.93 12.23 4.75
C CYS A 179 7.28 13.69 4.98
N PRO A 180 7.35 14.50 3.89
CA PRO A 180 7.76 15.88 4.00
C PRO A 180 6.77 16.69 4.85
N PRO A 181 7.27 17.69 5.61
CA PRO A 181 6.39 18.58 6.34
C PRO A 181 5.48 19.34 5.37
N ARG A 182 4.27 19.67 5.83
CA ARG A 182 3.38 20.57 5.07
C ARG A 182 4.06 21.93 4.94
N SER A 183 4.04 22.50 3.74
CA SER A 183 4.35 23.92 3.59
C SER A 183 3.32 24.77 4.34
N LEU A 184 3.67 26.01 4.71
CA LEU A 184 2.72 26.93 5.36
C LEU A 184 1.42 27.11 4.56
N GLN A 185 1.50 27.11 3.24
CA GLN A 185 0.35 27.19 2.35
C GLN A 185 -0.53 25.95 2.43
N GLN A 186 0.07 24.75 2.46
CA GLN A 186 -0.63 23.48 2.60
C GLN A 186 -1.28 23.34 3.99
N SER A 187 -0.60 23.82 5.05
CA SER A 187 -1.15 23.86 6.40
C SER A 187 -2.36 24.78 6.50
N ARG A 188 -2.28 25.98 5.93
CA ARG A 188 -3.40 26.95 5.88
C ARG A 188 -4.60 26.40 5.09
N ALA A 189 -4.36 25.73 3.97
CA ALA A 189 -5.43 25.12 3.17
C ALA A 189 -6.12 23.96 3.90
N ALA A 190 -5.37 23.15 4.67
CA ALA A 190 -5.94 22.07 5.47
C ALA A 190 -6.83 22.62 6.61
N LEU A 191 -6.39 23.67 7.32
CA LEU A 191 -7.19 24.31 8.37
C LEU A 191 -8.52 24.83 7.83
N ARG A 192 -8.52 25.44 6.65
CA ARG A 192 -9.75 25.94 5.99
C ARG A 192 -10.71 24.82 5.58
N LYS A 193 -10.20 23.65 5.19
CA LYS A 193 -11.04 22.49 4.85
C LYS A 193 -11.65 21.79 6.08
N GLY A 194 -11.04 21.96 7.25
CA GLY A 194 -11.55 21.40 8.52
C GLY A 194 -12.59 22.28 9.22
N GLN A 195 -12.75 23.54 8.82
CA GLN A 195 -13.86 24.39 9.25
C GLN A 195 -15.05 24.17 8.34
N SER A 196 -15.87 23.16 8.62
CA SER A 196 -17.30 23.26 8.30
C SER A 196 -17.86 24.43 9.11
N ASP A 197 -18.44 25.40 8.42
CA ASP A 197 -18.98 26.64 8.97
C ASP A 197 -20.00 26.35 10.10
N PRO A 198 -19.73 26.72 11.37
CA PRO A 198 -20.68 26.52 12.47
C PRO A 198 -21.88 27.47 12.39
N LEU A 199 -21.90 28.43 11.46
CA LEU A 199 -22.92 29.46 11.38
C LEU A 199 -24.06 29.16 10.40
N GLY A 200 -24.06 27.99 9.75
CA GLY A 200 -25.14 27.54 8.86
C GLY A 200 -26.41 27.02 9.57
N GLU A 201 -26.35 26.71 10.87
CA GLU A 201 -27.47 26.08 11.60
C GLU A 201 -28.30 27.02 12.51
N TYR A 202 -27.94 28.31 12.62
CA TYR A 202 -28.70 29.26 13.48
C TYR A 202 -29.65 30.21 12.73
N ALA A 203 -29.85 30.02 11.43
CA ALA A 203 -30.74 30.86 10.62
C ALA A 203 -32.15 30.26 10.40
N ALA A 204 -32.64 29.40 11.31
CA ALA A 204 -33.97 28.76 11.21
C ALA A 204 -34.94 29.06 12.38
N TRP A 205 -34.68 30.10 13.21
CA TRP A 205 -35.57 30.50 14.32
C TRP A 205 -36.01 31.96 14.28
N ARG A 206 -36.27 32.50 13.09
CA ARG A 206 -37.07 33.73 12.93
C ARG A 206 -37.97 33.62 11.71
N MET A 207 -39.14 33.02 11.93
CA MET A 207 -40.46 33.50 11.48
C MET A 207 -41.54 32.67 12.18
#